data_AF-A0ABD6E5R9-F1
#
_entry.id   AF-A0ABD6E5R9-F1
#
_cell.length_a   1.000
_cell.length_b   1.000
_cell.length_c   1.000
_cell.angle_alpha   90.00
_cell.angle_beta   90.00
_cell.angle_gamma   90.00
#
_symmetry.space_group_name_H-M   'P 1'
#
loop_
_entity.id
_entity.type
_entity.pdbx_description
1 polymer ?
#
loop_
_entity_poly.entity_id
_entity_poly.type
_entity_poly.pdbx_seq_one_letter_code
_entity_poly.pdbx_strand_id
1 'polypeptide(L)'
;MTVATITDCAAYYTLDGNKQVTCMPDGNWSGGLGQCVPAPDTCKKWNRTDVIHSTNPIRPMTLAIIKDCGAFQEIEGNNETTCQADGNWSVELGSCVPAPDSCRKFTRPNVIHSTNPIRPMTVARIEECADFQVIEGNKETTCQPDGGWSVQLGRCVPARDTCTKFTKPAVIYSQKPIRPKTVAKIERCPLHQVIEGNRVATCQANGTWNAELGSCVSTTDTCRKFANSAVVYSKNPIQPKTVARIEKCPPHQVIEGNRAATCQTNKKWSVEIGRCVPAPDTCKKFTRPDVTHSTNPIRPMTVARIKGCATHEIIEGNEKTTCQASGNWSVTLGHCMPAADTCTQFTRPEVIHSTNPIRPMTVARIKQCADHEITEGNNETICQADGTWSVELGQCVLAKDTCARFADPVVTYSEDPIRPHTIAKIGGCPIFFVGQHEVTCQTSGTWSDNIGHCIDPDDFSYDPDYDAEGSGL
;
A
#
# COMPACT_ATOMS: atom_id res chain seq x y z
N MET A 1 -75.34 1.41 79.49
CA MET A 1 -75.35 2.35 78.34
C MET A 1 -74.14 2.03 77.49
N THR A 2 -74.35 1.66 76.23
CA THR A 2 -73.26 1.34 75.30
C THR A 2 -72.89 2.59 74.53
N VAL A 3 -71.59 2.86 74.40
CA VAL A 3 -71.08 4.06 73.77
C VAL A 3 -70.07 3.67 72.69
N ALA A 4 -70.22 4.21 71.48
CA ALA A 4 -69.26 4.07 70.41
C ALA A 4 -68.45 5.37 70.29
N THR A 5 -67.12 5.28 70.18
CA THR A 5 -66.24 6.46 70.18
C THR A 5 -65.11 6.27 69.19
N ILE A 6 -64.86 7.29 68.37
CA ILE A 6 -63.64 7.39 67.58
C ILE A 6 -62.54 7.96 68.47
N THR A 7 -61.51 7.16 68.75
CA THR A 7 -60.42 7.55 69.65
C THR A 7 -59.45 8.50 68.98
N ASP A 8 -59.07 8.23 67.74
CA ASP A 8 -58.16 9.06 66.95
C ASP A 8 -58.36 8.81 65.44
N CYS A 9 -57.99 9.78 64.61
CA CYS A 9 -57.91 9.62 63.17
C CYS A 9 -56.46 9.34 62.74
N ALA A 10 -56.27 8.62 61.64
CA ALA A 10 -54.94 8.45 61.06
C ALA A 10 -54.33 9.82 60.71
N ALA A 11 -52.99 9.91 60.71
CA ALA A 11 -52.28 11.12 60.29
C ALA A 11 -52.82 11.64 58.94
N TYR A 12 -52.96 12.95 58.80
CA TYR A 12 -53.52 13.65 57.62
C TYR A 12 -55.04 13.54 57.42
N TYR A 13 -55.76 12.98 58.40
CA TYR A 13 -57.22 12.93 58.44
C TYR A 13 -57.76 13.62 59.69
N THR A 14 -58.90 14.29 59.55
CA THR A 14 -59.64 14.93 60.65
C THR A 14 -61.02 14.32 60.77
N LEU A 15 -61.55 14.25 61.99
CA LEU A 15 -62.90 13.77 62.23
C LEU A 15 -63.91 14.82 61.75
N ASP A 16 -64.80 14.41 60.84
CA ASP A 16 -65.99 15.17 60.45
C ASP A 16 -67.24 14.52 61.06
N GLY A 17 -67.98 15.30 61.86
CA GLY A 17 -69.14 14.83 62.63
C GLY A 17 -68.86 14.43 64.09
N ASN A 18 -69.73 13.60 64.67
CA ASN A 18 -69.73 13.30 66.11
C ASN A 18 -68.63 12.31 66.50
N LYS A 19 -67.78 12.68 67.47
CA LYS A 19 -66.71 11.81 68.03
C LYS A 19 -67.25 10.61 68.80
N GLN A 20 -68.42 10.76 69.40
CA GLN A 20 -69.01 9.77 70.28
C GLN A 20 -70.53 9.77 70.11
N VAL A 21 -71.12 8.57 70.06
CA VAL A 21 -72.58 8.40 70.06
C VAL A 21 -72.97 7.36 71.11
N THR A 22 -74.13 7.55 71.72
CA THR A 22 -74.62 6.74 72.85
C THR A 22 -75.90 6.03 72.45
N CYS A 23 -76.02 4.75 72.79
CA CYS A 23 -77.24 3.98 72.57
C CYS A 23 -78.29 4.35 73.63
N MET A 24 -79.42 4.89 73.17
CA MET A 24 -80.52 5.38 73.99
C MET A 24 -81.46 4.23 74.41
N PRO A 25 -82.30 4.43 75.45
CA PRO A 25 -83.18 3.37 75.97
C PRO A 25 -84.24 2.84 74.98
N ASP A 26 -84.54 3.59 73.93
CA ASP A 26 -85.43 3.20 72.82
C ASP A 26 -84.74 2.29 71.79
N GLY A 27 -83.45 1.99 71.99
CA GLY A 27 -82.63 1.15 71.12
C GLY A 27 -81.96 1.91 69.96
N ASN A 28 -82.21 3.22 69.81
CA ASN A 28 -81.60 4.04 68.77
C ASN A 28 -80.32 4.73 69.26
N TRP A 29 -79.40 5.02 68.34
CA TRP A 29 -78.22 5.82 68.66
C TRP A 29 -78.57 7.31 68.70
N SER A 30 -77.91 8.07 69.58
CA SER A 30 -78.09 9.52 69.73
C SER A 30 -77.76 10.35 68.47
N GLY A 31 -77.19 9.71 67.45
CA GLY A 31 -76.87 10.27 66.15
C GLY A 31 -75.98 9.34 65.33
N GLY A 32 -75.55 9.79 64.15
CA GLY A 32 -74.51 9.11 63.36
C GLY A 32 -73.12 9.34 63.95
N LEU A 33 -72.29 8.29 63.99
CA LEU A 33 -70.86 8.41 64.31
C LEU A 33 -70.15 9.09 63.13
N GLY A 34 -69.25 10.03 63.41
CA GLY A 34 -68.51 10.78 62.38
C GLY A 34 -67.57 9.90 61.55
N GLN A 35 -66.93 10.49 60.54
CA GLN A 35 -65.94 9.81 59.69
C GLN A 35 -64.63 10.59 59.68
N CYS A 36 -63.50 9.88 59.62
CA CYS A 36 -62.20 10.52 59.40
C CYS A 36 -62.08 10.85 57.91
N VAL A 37 -62.17 12.14 57.59
CA VAL A 37 -62.01 12.66 56.22
C VAL A 37 -60.62 13.28 56.07
N PRO A 38 -60.09 13.39 54.84
CA PRO A 38 -58.98 14.28 54.53
C PRO A 38 -58.98 15.59 55.33
N ALA A 39 -57.89 15.85 56.06
CA ALA A 39 -57.70 17.16 56.68
C ALA A 39 -57.73 18.26 55.59
N PRO A 40 -58.20 19.48 55.91
CA PRO A 40 -58.24 20.58 54.94
C PRO A 40 -56.82 20.96 54.50
N ASP A 41 -56.72 21.52 53.30
CA ASP A 41 -55.46 22.01 52.76
C ASP A 41 -55.16 23.39 53.35
N THR A 42 -54.21 23.45 54.28
CA THR A 42 -53.95 24.67 55.08
C THR A 42 -52.68 25.42 54.70
N CYS A 43 -51.63 24.73 54.22
CA CYS A 43 -50.33 25.36 53.88
C CYS A 43 -50.10 25.51 52.38
N LYS A 44 -49.39 26.58 51.99
CA LYS A 44 -48.96 26.79 50.60
C LYS A 44 -47.85 25.81 50.20
N LYS A 45 -47.98 25.21 49.02
CA LYS A 45 -46.96 24.35 48.41
C LYS A 45 -45.68 25.10 48.07
N TRP A 46 -44.54 24.51 48.43
CA TRP A 46 -43.24 24.99 47.97
C TRP A 46 -43.07 24.65 46.48
N ASN A 47 -42.98 25.69 45.65
CA ASN A 47 -42.74 25.56 44.20
C ASN A 47 -41.23 25.48 43.92
N ARG A 48 -40.58 24.44 44.43
CA ARG A 48 -39.15 24.18 44.35
C ARG A 48 -38.91 22.74 43.87
N THR A 49 -37.97 22.54 42.94
CA THR A 49 -37.68 21.22 42.36
C THR A 49 -36.88 20.32 43.29
N ASP A 50 -36.11 20.92 44.21
CA ASP A 50 -35.30 20.26 45.22
C ASP A 50 -36.09 19.85 46.47
N VAL A 51 -37.34 20.32 46.59
CA VAL A 51 -38.24 20.05 47.74
C VAL A 51 -39.27 18.98 47.39
N ILE A 52 -39.32 17.93 48.19
CA ILE A 52 -40.36 16.90 48.11
C ILE A 52 -41.32 17.03 49.29
N HIS A 53 -42.60 16.76 49.03
CA HIS A 53 -43.66 16.80 50.04
C HIS A 53 -44.17 15.38 50.27
N SER A 54 -44.43 15.01 51.53
CA SER A 54 -44.88 13.67 51.90
C SER A 54 -46.30 13.36 51.41
N THR A 55 -47.15 14.38 51.24
CA THR A 55 -48.53 14.25 50.75
C THR A 55 -48.83 15.29 49.66
N ASN A 56 -49.77 14.98 48.78
CA ASN A 56 -50.34 15.91 47.82
C ASN A 56 -51.85 15.62 47.72
N PRO A 57 -52.75 16.53 48.15
CA PRO A 57 -52.49 17.93 48.55
C PRO A 57 -51.84 18.09 49.95
N ILE A 58 -51.51 19.33 50.32
CA ILE A 58 -50.73 19.66 51.52
C ILE A 58 -51.66 19.95 52.69
N ARG A 59 -51.59 19.07 53.68
CA ARG A 59 -52.45 19.05 54.87
C ARG A 59 -51.64 19.27 56.15
N PRO A 60 -52.27 19.56 57.30
CA PRO A 60 -51.60 19.52 58.59
C PRO A 60 -50.80 18.22 58.76
N MET A 61 -49.61 18.33 59.35
CA MET A 61 -48.57 17.30 59.50
C MET A 61 -47.80 16.95 58.22
N THR A 62 -48.09 17.53 57.05
CA THR A 62 -47.31 17.26 55.81
C THR A 62 -45.86 17.64 56.03
N LEU A 63 -44.94 16.72 55.73
CA LEU A 63 -43.50 16.96 55.80
C LEU A 63 -43.00 17.43 54.43
N ALA A 64 -42.25 18.53 54.41
CA ALA A 64 -41.51 18.98 53.23
C ALA A 64 -40.00 18.93 53.52
N ILE A 65 -39.24 18.26 52.66
CA ILE A 65 -37.78 18.11 52.82
C ILE A 65 -37.02 18.47 51.54
N ILE A 66 -35.83 19.03 51.69
CA ILE A 66 -34.86 19.20 50.60
C ILE A 66 -34.17 17.84 50.40
N LYS A 67 -34.46 17.16 49.29
CA LYS A 67 -34.02 15.77 49.07
C LYS A 67 -32.52 15.68 48.73
N ASP A 68 -32.09 16.53 47.80
CA ASP A 68 -30.72 16.60 47.33
C ASP A 68 -30.50 17.97 46.67
N CYS A 69 -29.39 18.63 47.01
CA CYS A 69 -28.96 19.88 46.36
C CYS A 69 -28.23 19.63 45.03
N GLY A 70 -28.04 18.36 44.66
CA GLY A 70 -27.30 17.97 43.47
C GLY A 70 -25.79 18.11 43.69
N ALA A 71 -25.04 17.83 42.63
CA ALA A 71 -23.59 17.75 42.74
C ALA A 71 -22.99 19.09 43.20
N PHE A 72 -22.28 19.01 44.34
CA PHE A 72 -21.40 20.05 44.87
C PHE A 72 -22.10 21.34 45.37
N GLN A 73 -23.32 21.19 45.85
CA GLN A 73 -24.02 22.17 46.65
C GLN A 73 -24.32 21.56 48.02
N GLU A 74 -24.47 22.40 49.04
CA GLU A 74 -24.87 21.99 50.39
C GLU A 74 -26.09 22.77 50.85
N ILE A 75 -26.84 22.20 51.81
CA ILE A 75 -28.02 22.85 52.37
C ILE A 75 -27.56 23.89 53.39
N GLU A 76 -27.85 25.15 53.13
CA GLU A 76 -27.72 26.22 54.11
C GLU A 76 -29.10 26.50 54.74
N GLY A 77 -29.20 26.32 56.06
CA GLY A 77 -30.45 26.47 56.82
C GLY A 77 -31.17 25.15 57.11
N ASN A 78 -32.48 25.20 57.31
CA ASN A 78 -33.27 24.00 57.67
C ASN A 78 -33.49 23.09 56.46
N ASN A 79 -33.30 21.79 56.62
CA ASN A 79 -33.50 20.80 55.55
C ASN A 79 -34.93 20.21 55.51
N GLU A 80 -35.72 20.39 56.57
CA GLU A 80 -37.09 19.90 56.68
C GLU A 80 -38.02 20.90 57.38
N THR A 81 -39.32 20.81 57.08
CA THR A 81 -40.37 21.58 57.74
C THR A 81 -41.71 20.86 57.70
N THR A 82 -42.58 21.09 58.69
CA THR A 82 -43.88 20.42 58.82
C THR A 82 -45.03 21.43 58.75
N CYS A 83 -46.06 21.15 57.95
CA CYS A 83 -47.25 21.99 57.86
C CYS A 83 -48.07 21.90 59.16
N GLN A 84 -48.37 23.03 59.77
CA GLN A 84 -49.09 23.13 61.03
C GLN A 84 -50.58 23.41 60.81
N ALA A 85 -51.38 23.21 61.86
CA ALA A 85 -52.84 23.37 61.80
C ALA A 85 -53.28 24.82 61.60
N ASP A 86 -52.41 25.79 61.89
CA ASP A 86 -52.63 27.23 61.69
C ASP A 86 -52.41 27.68 60.23
N GLY A 87 -52.00 26.77 59.34
CA GLY A 87 -51.71 27.04 57.94
C GLY A 87 -50.28 27.50 57.64
N ASN A 88 -49.40 27.52 58.65
CA ASN A 88 -47.99 27.87 58.47
C ASN A 88 -47.08 26.64 58.49
N TRP A 89 -45.91 26.79 57.87
CA TRP A 89 -44.83 25.81 57.98
C TRP A 89 -44.07 26.05 59.29
N SER A 90 -43.73 24.98 60.02
CA SER A 90 -43.10 25.05 61.35
C SER A 90 -41.80 25.86 61.37
N VAL A 91 -41.03 25.78 60.27
CA VAL A 91 -39.82 26.56 60.01
C VAL A 91 -39.70 26.88 58.52
N GLU A 92 -38.95 27.93 58.18
CA GLU A 92 -38.62 28.22 56.78
C GLU A 92 -37.56 27.24 56.27
N LEU A 93 -37.76 26.71 55.05
CA LEU A 93 -36.78 25.81 54.41
C LEU A 93 -35.55 26.59 53.94
N GLY A 94 -34.38 26.01 54.18
CA GLY A 94 -33.09 26.49 53.71
C GLY A 94 -32.94 26.45 52.19
N SER A 95 -31.76 26.82 51.69
CA SER A 95 -31.46 26.85 50.25
C SER A 95 -30.19 26.06 49.93
N CYS A 96 -30.11 25.56 48.70
CA CYS A 96 -28.89 24.91 48.19
C CYS A 96 -27.88 25.97 47.76
N VAL A 97 -26.75 26.05 48.44
CA VAL A 97 -25.67 26.99 48.13
C VAL A 97 -24.43 26.25 47.64
N PRO A 98 -23.54 26.89 46.86
CA PRO A 98 -22.28 26.28 46.46
C PRO A 98 -21.48 25.88 47.71
N ALA A 99 -21.06 24.62 47.78
CA ALA A 99 -20.17 24.19 48.85
C ALA A 99 -18.88 25.04 48.84
N PRO A 100 -18.29 25.33 50.02
CA PRO A 100 -17.08 26.13 50.14
C PRO A 100 -15.92 25.52 49.35
N ASP A 101 -14.98 26.38 48.94
CA ASP A 101 -13.75 25.96 48.26
C ASP A 101 -13.01 24.91 49.10
N SER A 102 -12.83 23.70 48.56
CA SER A 102 -12.14 22.62 49.25
C SER A 102 -10.64 22.88 49.40
N CYS A 103 -10.03 23.60 48.45
CA CYS A 103 -8.64 24.03 48.51
C CYS A 103 -8.53 25.55 48.41
N ARG A 104 -7.46 26.12 49.00
CA ARG A 104 -7.20 27.57 48.93
C ARG A 104 -6.99 28.03 47.49
N LYS A 105 -7.83 28.97 47.05
CA LYS A 105 -7.73 29.62 45.72
C LYS A 105 -6.42 30.36 45.52
N PHE A 106 -5.77 30.14 44.38
CA PHE A 106 -4.62 30.96 43.98
C PHE A 106 -5.11 32.35 43.55
N THR A 107 -4.54 33.41 44.14
CA THR A 107 -4.86 34.82 43.83
C THR A 107 -3.97 35.43 42.75
N ARG A 108 -3.10 34.63 42.13
CA ARG A 108 -2.16 35.09 41.09
C ARG A 108 -2.91 35.24 39.75
N PRO A 109 -2.76 36.36 39.01
CA PRO A 109 -3.54 36.65 37.81
C PRO A 109 -3.25 35.70 36.63
N ASN A 110 -2.07 35.08 36.61
CA ASN A 110 -1.64 34.13 35.57
C ASN A 110 -2.04 32.67 35.87
N VAL A 111 -2.80 32.43 36.94
CA VAL A 111 -3.25 31.08 37.33
C VAL A 111 -4.74 30.94 37.05
N ILE A 112 -5.08 29.99 36.18
CA ILE A 112 -6.46 29.60 35.90
C ILE A 112 -6.82 28.36 36.71
N HIS A 113 -8.10 28.24 37.07
CA HIS A 113 -8.66 27.06 37.72
C HIS A 113 -9.67 26.43 36.78
N SER A 114 -9.66 25.10 36.65
CA SER A 114 -10.57 24.39 35.76
C SER A 114 -12.05 24.50 36.16
N THR A 115 -12.32 24.75 37.45
CA THR A 115 -13.67 24.96 38.00
C THR A 115 -13.67 26.10 39.02
N ASN A 116 -14.83 26.72 39.22
CA ASN A 116 -15.09 27.68 40.28
C ASN A 116 -16.51 27.40 40.82
N PRO A 117 -16.70 27.03 42.10
CA PRO A 117 -15.71 26.95 43.19
C PRO A 117 -14.68 25.81 43.02
N ILE A 118 -13.61 25.86 43.83
CA ILE A 118 -12.50 24.91 43.83
C ILE A 118 -12.89 23.68 44.65
N ARG A 119 -12.79 22.52 44.04
CA ARG A 119 -13.27 21.24 44.56
C ARG A 119 -12.16 20.19 44.41
N PRO A 120 -12.27 19.01 45.04
CA PRO A 120 -11.37 17.93 44.76
C PRO A 120 -11.37 17.64 43.24
N MET A 121 -10.19 17.40 42.68
CA MET A 121 -9.90 17.29 41.24
C MET A 121 -9.89 18.61 40.43
N THR A 122 -10.18 19.77 41.02
CA THR A 122 -9.93 21.05 40.32
C THR A 122 -8.44 21.16 39.98
N VAL A 123 -8.12 21.50 38.74
CA VAL A 123 -6.75 21.71 38.28
C VAL A 123 -6.47 23.21 38.24
N ALA A 124 -5.42 23.64 38.92
CA ALA A 124 -4.88 24.99 38.81
C ALA A 124 -3.64 24.98 37.90
N ARG A 125 -3.60 25.84 36.88
CA ARG A 125 -2.53 25.88 35.88
C ARG A 125 -2.04 27.31 35.63
N ILE A 126 -0.74 27.46 35.43
CA ILE A 126 -0.15 28.71 34.93
C ILE A 126 -0.32 28.74 33.40
N GLU A 127 -1.10 29.68 32.88
CA GLU A 127 -1.36 29.87 31.44
C GLU A 127 -0.09 30.30 30.72
N GLU A 128 0.33 31.53 30.96
CA GLU A 128 1.50 32.15 30.35
C GLU A 128 2.11 33.14 31.34
N CYS A 129 3.44 33.23 31.33
CA CYS A 129 4.14 34.28 32.05
C CYS A 129 4.22 35.53 31.18
N ALA A 130 4.35 36.70 31.80
CA ALA A 130 4.60 37.94 31.07
C ALA A 130 5.86 37.82 30.18
N ASP A 131 5.98 38.72 29.20
CA ASP A 131 7.14 38.76 28.33
C ASP A 131 8.45 38.76 29.13
N PHE A 132 9.41 37.95 28.67
CA PHE A 132 10.72 37.78 29.28
C PHE A 132 10.74 37.07 30.65
N GLN A 133 9.64 36.41 31.03
CA GLN A 133 9.57 35.54 32.22
C GLN A 133 9.31 34.08 31.86
N VAL A 134 9.64 33.18 32.78
CA VAL A 134 9.35 31.73 32.66
C VAL A 134 8.83 31.12 33.94
N ILE A 135 8.19 29.96 33.81
CA ILE A 135 7.74 29.15 34.94
C ILE A 135 8.95 28.43 35.56
N GLU A 136 9.20 28.70 36.83
CA GLU A 136 10.09 27.94 37.71
C GLU A 136 9.22 27.05 38.64
N GLY A 137 9.39 25.74 38.55
CA GLY A 137 8.60 24.74 39.31
C GLY A 137 7.50 24.07 38.48
N ASN A 138 6.49 23.51 39.16
CA ASN A 138 5.39 22.78 38.51
C ASN A 138 4.43 23.73 37.77
N LYS A 139 4.03 23.38 36.54
CA LYS A 139 3.10 24.19 35.71
C LYS A 139 1.64 24.06 36.17
N GLU A 140 1.30 22.95 36.81
CA GLU A 140 -0.05 22.62 37.25
C GLU A 140 -0.05 21.90 38.59
N THR A 141 -1.20 21.92 39.26
CA THR A 141 -1.47 21.18 40.50
C THR A 141 -2.96 20.88 40.63
N THR A 142 -3.31 19.82 41.37
CA THR A 142 -4.68 19.33 41.48
C THR A 142 -5.15 19.36 42.92
N CYS A 143 -6.35 19.90 43.17
CA CYS A 143 -6.94 19.95 44.51
C CYS A 143 -7.29 18.52 44.97
N GLN A 144 -6.84 18.16 46.16
CA GLN A 144 -7.02 16.84 46.75
C GLN A 144 -8.20 16.85 47.76
N PRO A 145 -8.78 15.68 48.08
CA PRO A 145 -9.87 15.58 49.03
C PRO A 145 -9.53 16.05 50.46
N ASP A 146 -8.24 16.12 50.81
CA ASP A 146 -7.74 16.60 52.11
C ASP A 146 -7.66 18.14 52.20
N GLY A 147 -8.08 18.85 51.14
CA GLY A 147 -8.02 20.30 51.02
C GLY A 147 -6.64 20.85 50.65
N GLY A 148 -5.69 19.97 50.35
CA GLY A 148 -4.36 20.30 49.85
C GLY A 148 -4.27 20.34 48.32
N TRP A 149 -3.22 20.98 47.81
CA TRP A 149 -2.84 20.89 46.40
C TRP A 149 -1.79 19.78 46.23
N SER A 150 -1.96 18.90 45.25
CA SER A 150 -1.13 17.70 45.06
C SER A 150 0.37 17.97 44.98
N VAL A 151 0.74 19.11 44.39
CA VAL A 151 2.13 19.61 44.33
C VAL A 151 2.16 21.13 44.49
N GLN A 152 3.30 21.66 44.92
CA GLN A 152 3.52 23.11 44.97
C GLN A 152 3.54 23.70 43.55
N LEU A 153 2.64 24.64 43.28
CA LEU A 153 2.55 25.33 42.00
C LEU A 153 3.70 26.32 41.84
N GLY A 154 4.36 26.28 40.67
CA GLY A 154 5.51 27.13 40.33
C GLY A 154 5.20 28.62 40.26
N ARG A 155 6.19 29.42 39.86
CA ARG A 155 6.08 30.89 39.74
C ARG A 155 6.75 31.39 38.47
N CYS A 156 6.30 32.54 37.97
CA CYS A 156 6.99 33.24 36.89
C CYS A 156 8.20 34.00 37.45
N VAL A 157 9.40 33.73 36.94
CA VAL A 157 10.64 34.43 37.31
C VAL A 157 11.25 35.12 36.08
N PRO A 158 11.98 36.24 36.28
CA PRO A 158 12.80 36.83 35.23
C PRO A 158 13.76 35.79 34.67
N ALA A 159 13.81 35.70 33.36
CA ALA A 159 14.67 34.76 32.68
C ALA A 159 16.14 35.22 32.84
N ARG A 160 17.06 34.35 33.30
CA ARG A 160 18.48 34.70 33.50
C ARG A 160 19.08 35.26 32.21
N ASP A 161 19.92 36.28 32.38
CA ASP A 161 20.16 37.29 31.34
C ASP A 161 20.73 36.75 30.03
N THR A 162 21.52 35.68 30.03
CA THR A 162 22.06 35.11 28.79
C THR A 162 22.46 33.64 28.91
N CYS A 163 22.18 32.83 27.88
CA CYS A 163 22.81 31.52 27.71
C CYS A 163 24.23 31.66 27.14
N THR A 164 25.12 30.74 27.50
CA THR A 164 26.48 30.72 26.96
C THR A 164 26.47 30.52 25.44
N LYS A 165 27.26 31.31 24.71
CA LYS A 165 27.43 31.16 23.26
C LYS A 165 28.09 29.81 22.95
N PHE A 166 27.52 29.05 22.01
CA PHE A 166 28.17 27.84 21.50
C PHE A 166 29.49 28.18 20.81
N THR A 167 30.51 27.38 21.11
CA THR A 167 31.87 27.49 20.54
C THR A 167 32.01 26.79 19.17
N LYS A 168 30.98 26.09 18.70
CA LYS A 168 30.98 25.34 17.44
C LYS A 168 30.85 26.26 16.21
N PRO A 169 31.56 25.97 15.10
CA PRO A 169 31.40 26.71 13.84
C PRO A 169 30.03 26.45 13.19
N ALA A 170 29.57 27.37 12.34
CA ALA A 170 28.31 27.29 11.59
C ALA A 170 26.99 27.36 12.41
N VAL A 171 27.05 27.87 13.65
CA VAL A 171 25.86 28.13 14.48
C VAL A 171 25.32 29.55 14.23
N ILE A 172 24.05 29.64 13.86
CA ILE A 172 23.30 30.89 13.69
C ILE A 172 22.32 31.04 14.85
N TYR A 173 22.21 32.27 15.37
CA TYR A 173 21.29 32.63 16.45
C TYR A 173 20.14 33.45 15.89
N SER A 174 18.91 33.17 16.31
CA SER A 174 17.72 33.91 15.89
C SER A 174 17.72 35.37 16.34
N GLN A 175 18.43 35.69 17.42
CA GLN A 175 18.52 37.04 17.99
C GLN A 175 19.85 37.25 18.72
N LYS A 176 20.31 38.51 18.79
CA LYS A 176 21.47 38.97 19.56
C LYS A 176 21.05 40.17 20.43
N PRO A 177 21.42 40.25 21.73
CA PRO A 177 22.19 39.27 22.51
C PRO A 177 21.41 37.95 22.75
N ILE A 178 22.13 36.89 23.15
CA ILE A 178 21.53 35.55 23.40
C ILE A 178 20.71 35.63 24.67
N ARG A 179 19.39 35.69 24.55
CA ARG A 179 18.45 35.74 25.67
C ARG A 179 17.57 34.48 25.70
N PRO A 180 16.84 34.22 26.78
CA PRO A 180 15.85 33.16 26.81
C PRO A 180 14.86 33.26 25.64
N LYS A 181 14.49 32.12 25.05
CA LYS A 181 13.84 31.95 23.74
C LYS A 181 14.74 32.16 22.49
N THR A 182 16.01 32.55 22.62
CA THR A 182 16.94 32.54 21.48
C THR A 182 17.08 31.11 20.95
N VAL A 183 16.93 30.94 19.64
CA VAL A 183 17.13 29.67 18.95
C VAL A 183 18.51 29.68 18.31
N ALA A 184 19.34 28.69 18.64
CA ALA A 184 20.59 28.41 17.97
C ALA A 184 20.41 27.23 17.01
N LYS A 185 20.85 27.38 15.76
CA LYS A 185 20.65 26.38 14.70
C LYS A 185 21.92 26.20 13.88
N ILE A 186 22.21 24.96 13.53
CA ILE A 186 23.22 24.61 12.51
C ILE A 186 22.52 24.64 11.15
N GLU A 187 22.92 25.56 10.27
CA GLU A 187 22.23 25.75 8.97
C GLU A 187 22.73 24.77 7.91
N ARG A 188 24.04 24.71 7.67
CA ARG A 188 24.66 23.79 6.70
C ARG A 188 25.97 23.26 7.25
N CYS A 189 26.20 21.96 7.06
CA CYS A 189 27.51 21.35 7.27
C CYS A 189 28.35 21.42 5.99
N PRO A 190 29.70 21.41 6.10
CA PRO A 190 30.60 21.26 4.97
C PRO A 190 30.33 19.99 4.13
N LEU A 191 30.83 19.97 2.89
CA LEU A 191 30.64 18.86 1.95
C LEU A 191 31.09 17.52 2.57
N HIS A 192 30.25 16.49 2.47
CA HIS A 192 30.44 15.14 3.03
C HIS A 192 30.34 15.01 4.57
N GLN A 193 29.71 15.97 5.25
CA GLN A 193 29.42 15.89 6.69
C GLN A 193 27.92 15.94 6.98
N VAL A 194 27.49 15.27 8.04
CA VAL A 194 26.12 15.31 8.55
C VAL A 194 26.10 15.79 9.99
N ILE A 195 24.99 16.36 10.43
CA ILE A 195 24.81 16.79 11.81
C ILE A 195 24.55 15.54 12.66
N GLU A 196 25.44 15.24 13.59
CA GLU A 196 25.22 14.25 14.64
C GLU A 196 24.80 14.98 15.92
N GLY A 197 23.63 14.64 16.46
CA GLY A 197 23.02 15.29 17.62
C GLY A 197 21.96 16.34 17.25
N ASN A 198 21.62 17.22 18.20
CA ASN A 198 20.50 18.14 18.03
C ASN A 198 20.84 19.26 17.04
N ARG A 199 20.01 19.42 16.01
CA ARG A 199 20.19 20.48 14.99
C ARG A 199 19.82 21.88 15.50
N VAL A 200 19.00 21.94 16.55
CA VAL A 200 18.44 23.16 17.12
C VAL A 200 18.52 23.06 18.64
N ALA A 201 18.90 24.16 19.27
CA ALA A 201 18.82 24.34 20.72
C ALA A 201 18.13 25.68 21.00
N THR A 202 17.33 25.71 22.06
CA THR A 202 16.62 26.91 22.51
C THR A 202 17.12 27.29 23.89
N CYS A 203 17.50 28.56 24.05
CA CYS A 203 17.95 29.10 25.32
C CYS A 203 16.76 29.11 26.29
N GLN A 204 16.88 28.35 27.38
CA GLN A 204 15.94 28.33 28.47
C GLN A 204 16.24 29.47 29.43
N ALA A 205 15.28 29.74 30.29
CA ALA A 205 15.32 30.90 31.16
C ALA A 205 16.03 30.70 32.49
N ASN A 206 16.45 29.47 32.79
CA ASN A 206 17.47 29.20 33.78
C ASN A 206 18.90 29.57 33.28
N GLY A 207 19.02 30.09 32.06
CA GLY A 207 20.29 30.44 31.43
C GLY A 207 21.03 29.26 30.81
N THR A 208 20.38 28.10 30.66
CA THR A 208 20.94 26.92 29.98
C THR A 208 20.23 26.65 28.66
N TRP A 209 20.89 25.92 27.75
CA TRP A 209 20.22 25.43 26.54
C TRP A 209 19.39 24.19 26.87
N ASN A 210 18.21 24.05 26.25
CA ASN A 210 17.37 22.85 26.43
C ASN A 210 18.00 21.56 25.89
N ALA A 211 19.01 21.71 25.03
CA ALA A 211 19.72 20.65 24.38
C ALA A 211 21.12 21.16 24.00
N GLU A 212 22.11 20.28 24.04
CA GLU A 212 23.39 20.58 23.40
C GLU A 212 23.23 20.51 21.88
N LEU A 213 23.76 21.50 21.17
CA LEU A 213 23.83 21.45 19.71
C LEU A 213 24.75 20.31 19.28
N GLY A 214 24.35 19.60 18.23
CA GLY A 214 25.15 18.58 17.56
C GLY A 214 26.44 19.12 16.94
N SER A 215 27.20 18.25 16.30
CA SER A 215 28.41 18.61 15.56
C SER A 215 28.27 18.14 14.11
N CYS A 216 28.87 18.88 13.17
CA CYS A 216 29.08 18.35 11.84
C CYS A 216 30.19 17.30 11.92
N VAL A 217 29.81 16.05 11.72
CA VAL A 217 30.75 14.92 11.70
C VAL A 217 30.87 14.39 10.28
N SER A 218 32.09 14.03 9.90
CA SER A 218 32.31 13.26 8.69
C SER A 218 31.63 11.91 8.84
N THR A 219 30.85 11.51 7.84
CA THR A 219 29.98 10.32 7.90
C THR A 219 30.77 9.01 8.02
N THR A 220 31.02 8.57 9.24
CA THR A 220 31.51 7.21 9.57
C THR A 220 30.49 6.43 10.41
N ASP A 221 29.22 6.48 10.03
CA ASP A 221 28.10 5.86 10.77
C ASP A 221 27.35 4.80 9.96
N THR A 222 28.12 4.05 9.18
CA THR A 222 27.64 2.96 8.32
C THR A 222 28.59 1.77 8.47
N CYS A 223 28.09 0.54 8.28
CA CYS A 223 29.01 -0.62 8.17
C CYS A 223 30.04 -0.30 7.07
N ARG A 224 31.32 -0.64 7.31
CA ARG A 224 32.40 -0.29 6.38
C ARG A 224 32.04 -0.73 4.95
N LYS A 225 32.23 0.16 3.97
CA LYS A 225 32.08 -0.21 2.56
C LYS A 225 33.14 -1.26 2.24
N PHE A 226 32.73 -2.37 1.63
CA PHE A 226 33.69 -3.34 1.12
C PHE A 226 34.54 -2.68 0.03
N ALA A 227 35.85 -2.90 0.08
CA ALA A 227 36.79 -2.40 -0.93
C ALA A 227 36.56 -3.04 -2.31
N ASN A 228 35.83 -4.16 -2.37
CA ASN A 228 35.47 -4.85 -3.60
C ASN A 228 34.39 -4.07 -4.38
N SER A 229 34.73 -3.58 -5.56
CA SER A 229 33.85 -2.82 -6.45
C SER A 229 32.71 -3.65 -7.06
N ALA A 230 32.79 -4.99 -7.04
CA ALA A 230 31.74 -5.88 -7.52
C ALA A 230 30.57 -6.05 -6.52
N VAL A 231 30.66 -5.43 -5.35
CA VAL A 231 29.65 -5.53 -4.29
C VAL A 231 28.56 -4.48 -4.49
N VAL A 232 27.33 -4.96 -4.62
CA VAL A 232 26.13 -4.14 -4.73
C VAL A 232 25.42 -4.12 -3.37
N TYR A 233 24.90 -2.96 -2.98
CA TYR A 233 24.20 -2.76 -1.71
C TYR A 233 22.71 -2.57 -1.95
N SER A 234 21.87 -3.19 -1.13
CA SER A 234 20.41 -3.06 -1.25
C SER A 234 19.88 -1.68 -0.85
N LYS A 235 20.66 -0.89 -0.11
CA LYS A 235 20.33 0.47 0.34
C LYS A 235 21.56 1.37 0.28
N ASN A 236 21.33 2.63 -0.10
CA ASN A 236 22.32 3.70 -0.04
C ASN A 236 21.66 4.92 0.62
N PRO A 237 22.07 5.35 1.82
CA PRO A 237 23.27 4.96 2.60
C PRO A 237 23.19 3.57 3.27
N ILE A 238 24.36 2.99 3.59
CA ILE A 238 24.49 1.65 4.21
C ILE A 238 24.09 1.71 5.69
N GLN A 239 22.86 1.29 6.01
CA GLN A 239 22.33 1.27 7.39
C GLN A 239 22.24 -0.16 7.96
N PRO A 240 21.99 -0.35 9.26
CA PRO A 240 21.61 -1.66 9.80
C PRO A 240 20.47 -2.30 8.97
N LYS A 241 20.57 -3.61 8.74
CA LYS A 241 19.77 -4.42 7.80
C LYS A 241 20.05 -4.21 6.31
N THR A 242 21.03 -3.38 5.93
CA THR A 242 21.49 -3.31 4.52
C THR A 242 22.17 -4.62 4.13
N VAL A 243 21.86 -5.14 2.95
CA VAL A 243 22.46 -6.37 2.41
C VAL A 243 23.48 -5.98 1.34
N ALA A 244 24.70 -6.43 1.50
CA ALA A 244 25.75 -6.37 0.49
C ALA A 244 25.82 -7.72 -0.24
N ARG A 245 25.88 -7.72 -1.58
CA ARG A 245 25.89 -8.95 -2.39
C ARG A 245 26.76 -8.81 -3.62
N ILE A 246 27.44 -9.89 -3.99
CA ILE A 246 28.08 -10.02 -5.32
C ILE A 246 27.06 -10.68 -6.25
N GLU A 247 26.51 -9.91 -7.19
CA GLU A 247 25.51 -10.42 -8.12
C GLU A 247 26.14 -11.31 -9.18
N LYS A 248 27.15 -10.76 -9.87
CA LYS A 248 27.87 -11.40 -10.98
C LYS A 248 29.34 -11.01 -10.91
N CYS A 249 30.24 -12.00 -11.05
CA CYS A 249 31.67 -11.74 -11.22
C CYS A 249 31.99 -11.38 -12.67
N PRO A 250 33.09 -10.63 -12.90
CA PRO A 250 33.64 -10.44 -14.23
C PRO A 250 33.88 -11.78 -14.97
N PRO A 251 33.97 -11.75 -16.31
CA PRO A 251 34.28 -12.93 -17.10
C PRO A 251 35.49 -13.72 -16.57
N HIS A 252 35.38 -15.06 -16.55
CA HIS A 252 36.42 -16.00 -16.11
C HIS A 252 36.76 -15.98 -14.61
N GLN A 253 35.87 -15.41 -13.78
CA GLN A 253 36.00 -15.39 -12.32
C GLN A 253 34.77 -16.00 -11.62
N VAL A 254 35.00 -16.60 -10.45
CA VAL A 254 33.99 -17.17 -9.57
C VAL A 254 34.09 -16.55 -8.18
N ILE A 255 33.00 -16.63 -7.40
CA ILE A 255 32.96 -16.12 -6.03
C ILE A 255 33.65 -17.13 -5.11
N GLU A 256 34.70 -16.71 -4.43
CA GLU A 256 35.32 -17.43 -3.33
C GLU A 256 34.91 -16.76 -2.00
N GLY A 257 34.28 -17.53 -1.12
CA GLY A 257 33.75 -17.06 0.17
C GLY A 257 32.26 -16.71 0.15
N ASN A 258 31.82 -15.85 1.08
CA ASN A 258 30.40 -15.55 1.25
C ASN A 258 29.86 -14.65 0.13
N ARG A 259 28.74 -15.04 -0.49
CA ARG A 259 28.11 -14.26 -1.58
C ARG A 259 27.37 -13.00 -1.10
N ALA A 260 26.94 -12.99 0.16
CA ALA A 260 26.18 -11.91 0.75
C ALA A 260 26.52 -11.70 2.22
N ALA A 261 26.39 -10.46 2.69
CA ALA A 261 26.54 -10.08 4.09
C ALA A 261 25.48 -9.05 4.47
N THR A 262 25.02 -9.08 5.72
CA THR A 262 24.02 -8.13 6.24
C THR A 262 24.63 -7.25 7.31
N CYS A 263 24.44 -5.93 7.20
CA CYS A 263 24.90 -4.98 8.20
C CYS A 263 24.05 -5.13 9.47
N GLN A 264 24.69 -5.45 10.60
CA GLN A 264 24.01 -5.67 11.87
C GLN A 264 23.86 -4.36 12.67
N THR A 265 23.07 -4.39 13.74
CA THR A 265 22.85 -3.25 14.65
C THR A 265 24.11 -2.83 15.39
N ASN A 266 25.06 -3.74 15.58
CA ASN A 266 26.38 -3.49 16.16
C ASN A 266 27.38 -2.84 15.18
N LYS A 267 26.91 -2.40 14.00
CA LYS A 267 27.71 -1.74 12.95
C LYS A 267 28.79 -2.65 12.33
N LYS A 268 28.68 -3.97 12.48
CA LYS A 268 29.52 -4.98 11.80
C LYS A 268 28.71 -5.75 10.75
N TRP A 269 29.39 -6.27 9.74
CA TRP A 269 28.78 -7.20 8.80
C TRP A 269 28.61 -8.56 9.46
N SER A 270 27.51 -9.25 9.15
CA SER A 270 27.23 -10.60 9.67
C SER A 270 28.34 -11.61 9.33
N VAL A 271 28.97 -11.44 8.17
CA VAL A 271 30.10 -12.20 7.66
C VAL A 271 30.96 -11.30 6.77
N GLU A 272 32.23 -11.64 6.57
CA GLU A 272 33.04 -11.03 5.52
C GLU A 272 32.55 -11.52 4.15
N ILE A 273 32.34 -10.59 3.21
CA ILE A 273 31.95 -10.94 1.84
C ILE A 273 33.18 -11.46 1.09
N GLY A 274 32.94 -12.44 0.23
CA GLY A 274 33.96 -13.04 -0.61
C GLY A 274 34.51 -12.10 -1.67
N ARG A 275 35.40 -12.63 -2.51
CA ARG A 275 35.97 -11.91 -3.65
C ARG A 275 35.81 -12.73 -4.92
N CYS A 276 35.79 -12.07 -6.06
CA CYS A 276 35.87 -12.74 -7.35
C CYS A 276 37.32 -13.18 -7.56
N VAL A 277 37.54 -14.49 -7.62
CA VAL A 277 38.84 -15.08 -7.94
C VAL A 277 38.79 -15.72 -9.31
N PRO A 278 39.95 -15.89 -9.96
CA PRO A 278 40.04 -16.69 -11.17
C PRO A 278 39.34 -18.05 -11.02
N ALA A 279 38.47 -18.38 -11.97
CA ALA A 279 37.83 -19.68 -12.00
C ALA A 279 38.88 -20.80 -12.14
N PRO A 280 38.64 -21.98 -11.55
CA PRO A 280 39.53 -23.13 -11.73
C PRO A 280 39.57 -23.57 -13.19
N ASP A 281 40.67 -24.22 -13.56
CA ASP A 281 40.84 -24.76 -14.92
C ASP A 281 40.07 -26.07 -15.03
N THR A 282 38.92 -26.03 -15.71
CA THR A 282 37.97 -27.16 -15.74
C THR A 282 37.94 -27.91 -17.07
N CYS A 283 38.24 -27.24 -18.19
CA CYS A 283 38.20 -27.88 -19.52
C CYS A 283 39.60 -28.28 -20.01
N LYS A 284 39.67 -29.40 -20.73
CA LYS A 284 40.91 -29.82 -21.41
C LYS A 284 41.23 -28.85 -22.55
N LYS A 285 42.47 -28.37 -22.57
CA LYS A 285 43.02 -27.52 -23.65
C LYS A 285 43.13 -28.33 -24.95
N PHE A 286 42.69 -27.76 -26.07
CA PHE A 286 42.92 -28.37 -27.38
C PHE A 286 44.42 -28.31 -27.70
N THR A 287 45.01 -29.43 -28.13
CA THR A 287 46.42 -29.55 -28.51
C THR A 287 46.66 -29.30 -30.00
N ARG A 288 45.59 -29.07 -30.78
CA ARG A 288 45.64 -28.82 -32.22
C ARG A 288 46.22 -27.42 -32.52
N PRO A 289 47.16 -27.27 -33.48
CA PRO A 289 47.86 -26.00 -33.74
C PRO A 289 47.01 -24.93 -34.42
N ASP A 290 45.95 -25.32 -35.12
CA ASP A 290 44.96 -24.44 -35.78
C ASP A 290 43.93 -23.87 -34.79
N VAL A 291 43.96 -24.26 -33.50
CA VAL A 291 42.99 -23.79 -32.50
C VAL A 291 43.61 -22.73 -31.58
N THR A 292 42.94 -21.60 -31.48
CA THR A 292 43.27 -20.51 -30.54
C THR A 292 42.30 -20.50 -29.38
N HIS A 293 42.78 -20.11 -28.21
CA HIS A 293 41.96 -19.98 -27.00
C HIS A 293 41.95 -18.51 -26.57
N SER A 294 40.79 -18.00 -26.19
CA SER A 294 40.65 -16.60 -25.77
C SER A 294 41.37 -16.27 -24.46
N THR A 295 41.62 -17.28 -23.62
CA THR A 295 42.39 -17.14 -22.38
C THR A 295 43.30 -18.35 -22.18
N ASN A 296 44.40 -18.17 -21.45
CA ASN A 296 45.31 -19.23 -21.01
C ASN A 296 45.72 -18.90 -19.55
N PRO A 297 45.41 -19.74 -18.56
CA PRO A 297 44.89 -21.11 -18.66
C PRO A 297 43.37 -21.19 -18.98
N ILE A 298 42.87 -22.40 -19.31
CA ILE A 298 41.50 -22.63 -19.81
C ILE A 298 40.49 -22.68 -18.68
N ARG A 299 39.74 -21.59 -18.54
CA ARG A 299 38.71 -21.40 -17.50
C ARG A 299 37.29 -21.44 -18.08
N PRO A 300 36.25 -21.57 -17.24
CA PRO A 300 34.88 -21.31 -17.65
C PRO A 300 34.74 -20.01 -18.46
N MET A 301 33.91 -20.08 -19.50
CA MET A 301 33.71 -19.08 -20.55
C MET A 301 34.87 -18.86 -21.53
N THR A 302 35.99 -19.58 -21.41
CA THR A 302 37.05 -19.53 -22.43
C THR A 302 36.48 -19.97 -23.77
N VAL A 303 36.75 -19.21 -24.83
CA VAL A 303 36.30 -19.54 -26.18
C VAL A 303 37.49 -20.12 -26.95
N ALA A 304 37.32 -21.33 -27.48
CA ALA A 304 38.22 -21.92 -28.46
C ALA A 304 37.69 -21.65 -29.87
N ARG A 305 38.57 -21.21 -30.78
CA ARG A 305 38.25 -20.92 -32.19
C ARG A 305 39.30 -21.49 -33.13
N ILE A 306 38.87 -21.96 -34.29
CA ILE A 306 39.78 -22.33 -35.38
C ILE A 306 40.32 -21.04 -36.00
N LYS A 307 41.65 -20.88 -36.05
CA LYS A 307 42.35 -19.69 -36.54
C LYS A 307 42.21 -19.52 -38.06
N GLY A 308 42.02 -20.64 -38.75
CA GLY A 308 41.95 -20.76 -40.20
C GLY A 308 42.54 -22.10 -40.63
N CYS A 309 42.03 -22.64 -41.73
CA CYS A 309 42.53 -23.87 -42.33
C CYS A 309 43.64 -23.56 -43.34
N ALA A 310 44.40 -24.59 -43.75
CA ALA A 310 45.43 -24.41 -44.76
C ALA A 310 44.82 -24.07 -46.13
N THR A 311 45.66 -23.66 -47.08
CA THR A 311 45.20 -23.33 -48.44
C THR A 311 44.54 -24.56 -49.09
N HIS A 312 43.30 -24.40 -49.58
CA HIS A 312 42.41 -25.46 -50.09
C HIS A 312 41.76 -26.37 -49.03
N GLU A 313 41.72 -25.95 -47.77
CA GLU A 313 40.94 -26.60 -46.72
C GLU A 313 39.84 -25.67 -46.19
N ILE A 314 38.75 -26.26 -45.71
CA ILE A 314 37.62 -25.56 -45.11
C ILE A 314 37.16 -26.25 -43.81
N ILE A 315 36.47 -25.48 -42.96
CA ILE A 315 36.03 -25.94 -41.64
C ILE A 315 34.77 -26.78 -41.79
N GLU A 316 34.82 -28.02 -41.29
CA GLU A 316 33.65 -28.86 -41.09
C GLU A 316 33.23 -28.87 -39.62
N GLY A 317 31.95 -28.56 -39.37
CA GLY A 317 31.37 -28.47 -38.03
C GLY A 317 31.50 -27.06 -37.40
N ASN A 318 31.53 -27.00 -36.07
CA ASN A 318 31.47 -25.72 -35.35
C ASN A 318 32.82 -24.98 -35.37
N GLU A 319 32.84 -23.74 -35.84
CA GLU A 319 34.04 -22.87 -35.87
C GLU A 319 34.55 -22.51 -34.46
N LYS A 320 33.66 -22.49 -33.46
CA LYS A 320 33.96 -22.08 -32.08
C LYS A 320 33.22 -22.92 -31.04
N THR A 321 33.81 -23.01 -29.85
CA THR A 321 33.15 -23.61 -28.68
C THR A 321 33.55 -22.89 -27.39
N THR A 322 32.70 -22.96 -26.36
CA THR A 322 32.90 -22.25 -25.08
C THR A 322 33.01 -23.23 -23.91
N CYS A 323 34.06 -23.08 -23.09
CA CYS A 323 34.25 -23.91 -21.90
C CYS A 323 33.16 -23.61 -20.87
N GLN A 324 32.44 -24.63 -20.43
CA GLN A 324 31.38 -24.51 -19.43
C GLN A 324 31.92 -24.75 -18.02
N ALA A 325 31.15 -24.32 -17.01
CA ALA A 325 31.46 -24.58 -15.60
C ALA A 325 31.50 -26.08 -15.27
N SER A 326 30.83 -26.93 -16.06
CA SER A 326 30.86 -28.40 -15.97
C SER A 326 32.20 -29.03 -16.34
N GLY A 327 33.13 -28.27 -16.93
CA GLY A 327 34.39 -28.79 -17.47
C GLY A 327 34.27 -29.36 -18.89
N ASN A 328 33.09 -29.25 -19.49
CA ASN A 328 32.87 -29.64 -20.89
C ASN A 328 32.79 -28.41 -21.81
N TRP A 329 33.17 -28.60 -23.07
CA TRP A 329 32.97 -27.62 -24.13
C TRP A 329 31.50 -27.61 -24.54
N SER A 330 30.92 -26.43 -24.77
CA SER A 330 29.48 -26.26 -25.05
C SER A 330 28.99 -27.03 -26.27
N VAL A 331 29.84 -27.14 -27.29
CA VAL A 331 29.63 -27.91 -28.52
C VAL A 331 30.95 -28.54 -28.97
N THR A 332 30.89 -29.60 -29.75
CA THR A 332 32.08 -30.20 -30.36
C THR A 332 32.69 -29.24 -31.37
N LEU A 333 33.98 -28.91 -31.21
CA LEU A 333 34.71 -28.05 -32.15
C LEU A 333 34.98 -28.82 -33.46
N GLY A 334 34.76 -28.16 -34.59
CA GLY A 334 34.99 -28.69 -35.92
C GLY A 334 36.46 -28.94 -36.26
N HIS A 335 36.72 -29.38 -37.48
CA HIS A 335 38.06 -29.63 -37.99
C HIS A 335 38.22 -29.16 -39.44
N CYS A 336 39.47 -28.95 -39.86
CA CYS A 336 39.78 -28.58 -41.24
C CYS A 336 39.80 -29.84 -42.11
N MET A 337 39.10 -29.79 -43.25
CA MET A 337 39.10 -30.83 -44.26
C MET A 337 39.52 -30.25 -45.61
N PRO A 338 40.12 -31.06 -46.51
CA PRO A 338 40.33 -30.67 -47.90
C PRO A 338 39.00 -30.28 -48.54
N ALA A 339 38.95 -29.10 -49.16
CA ALA A 339 37.80 -28.70 -49.96
C ALA A 339 37.79 -29.53 -51.25
N ALA A 340 36.67 -30.18 -51.56
CA ALA A 340 36.49 -30.81 -52.88
C ALA A 340 36.64 -29.74 -53.99
N ASP A 341 37.31 -30.09 -55.09
CA ASP A 341 37.62 -29.14 -56.16
C ASP A 341 36.34 -28.55 -56.80
N THR A 342 35.26 -29.35 -56.90
CA THR A 342 33.95 -28.93 -57.42
C THR A 342 32.79 -29.81 -56.94
N CYS A 343 31.60 -29.24 -56.74
CA CYS A 343 30.35 -30.00 -56.68
C CYS A 343 29.83 -30.31 -58.10
N THR A 344 28.94 -31.30 -58.21
CA THR A 344 28.29 -31.63 -59.49
C THR A 344 27.50 -30.43 -60.02
N GLN A 345 27.78 -30.04 -61.27
CA GLN A 345 27.06 -28.95 -61.92
C GLN A 345 25.65 -29.38 -62.29
N PHE A 346 24.63 -28.59 -61.90
CA PHE A 346 23.29 -28.77 -62.41
C PHE A 346 23.26 -28.44 -63.91
N THR A 347 22.85 -29.39 -64.74
CA THR A 347 22.73 -29.25 -66.20
C THR A 347 21.41 -28.60 -66.63
N ARG A 348 20.54 -28.27 -65.66
CA ARG A 348 19.21 -27.70 -65.86
C ARG A 348 19.29 -26.18 -66.16
N PRO A 349 18.72 -25.68 -67.27
CA PRO A 349 18.87 -24.29 -67.72
C PRO A 349 18.24 -23.25 -66.79
N GLU A 350 17.24 -23.62 -66.00
CA GLU A 350 16.56 -22.79 -65.01
C GLU A 350 17.37 -22.59 -63.72
N VAL A 351 18.45 -23.35 -63.52
CA VAL A 351 19.29 -23.29 -62.32
C VAL A 351 20.48 -22.37 -62.55
N ILE A 352 20.64 -21.38 -61.69
CA ILE A 352 21.80 -20.48 -61.69
C ILE A 352 22.71 -20.79 -60.50
N HIS A 353 24.01 -20.60 -60.73
CA HIS A 353 25.05 -20.78 -59.72
C HIS A 353 25.63 -19.41 -59.36
N SER A 354 25.88 -19.17 -58.07
CA SER A 354 26.44 -17.89 -57.61
C SER A 354 27.89 -17.66 -58.04
N THR A 355 28.64 -18.73 -58.30
CA THR A 355 30.04 -18.66 -58.78
C THR A 355 30.31 -19.70 -59.87
N ASN A 356 31.27 -19.42 -60.75
CA ASN A 356 31.77 -20.34 -61.77
C ASN A 356 33.31 -20.20 -61.82
N PRO A 357 34.11 -21.25 -61.53
CA PRO A 357 33.74 -22.66 -61.30
C PRO A 357 32.98 -22.91 -59.97
N ILE A 358 32.17 -23.97 -59.93
CA ILE A 358 31.38 -24.37 -58.75
C ILE A 358 32.31 -24.91 -57.68
N ARG A 359 32.53 -24.13 -56.63
CA ARG A 359 33.36 -24.51 -55.46
C ARG A 359 32.49 -24.64 -54.20
N PRO A 360 33.00 -25.23 -53.11
CA PRO A 360 32.31 -25.18 -51.82
C PRO A 360 31.84 -23.75 -51.47
N MET A 361 30.65 -23.62 -50.90
CA MET A 361 29.87 -22.38 -50.70
C MET A 361 29.19 -21.79 -51.95
N THR A 362 29.30 -22.43 -53.13
CA THR A 362 28.48 -22.04 -54.29
C THR A 362 27.01 -22.31 -54.00
N VAL A 363 26.18 -21.33 -54.29
CA VAL A 363 24.73 -21.41 -54.13
C VAL A 363 24.12 -21.71 -55.50
N ALA A 364 23.38 -22.80 -55.60
CA ALA A 364 22.57 -23.13 -56.77
C ALA A 364 21.10 -22.85 -56.46
N ARG A 365 20.43 -22.06 -57.30
CA ARG A 365 19.02 -21.71 -57.13
C ARG A 365 18.24 -21.78 -58.43
N ILE A 366 16.95 -22.11 -58.36
CA ILE A 366 16.04 -22.08 -59.49
C ILE A 366 15.64 -20.63 -59.73
N LYS A 367 16.10 -20.06 -60.85
CA LYS A 367 15.90 -18.63 -61.17
C LYS A 367 14.46 -18.34 -61.53
N GLN A 368 13.92 -19.11 -62.48
CA GLN A 368 12.56 -18.95 -62.98
C GLN A 368 12.17 -20.22 -63.72
N CYS A 369 11.01 -20.79 -63.38
CA CYS A 369 10.41 -21.88 -64.15
C CYS A 369 9.81 -21.35 -65.46
N ALA A 370 9.63 -22.22 -66.45
CA ALA A 370 8.99 -21.83 -67.70
C ALA A 370 7.54 -21.39 -67.47
N ASP A 371 6.98 -20.66 -68.44
CA ASP A 371 5.56 -20.26 -68.37
C ASP A 371 4.69 -21.51 -68.16
N HIS A 372 3.80 -21.44 -67.17
CA HIS A 372 2.89 -22.51 -66.73
C HIS A 372 3.52 -23.65 -65.90
N GLU A 373 4.75 -23.49 -65.38
CA GLU A 373 5.39 -24.41 -64.44
C GLU A 373 5.61 -23.77 -63.04
N ILE A 374 5.57 -24.59 -61.99
CA ILE A 374 5.85 -24.19 -60.60
C ILE A 374 7.01 -24.99 -60.01
N THR A 375 7.75 -24.41 -59.06
CA THR A 375 8.82 -25.11 -58.34
C THR A 375 8.24 -26.06 -57.29
N GLU A 376 8.57 -27.34 -57.38
CA GLU A 376 8.27 -28.37 -56.39
C GLU A 376 9.56 -28.81 -55.69
N GLY A 377 9.62 -28.66 -54.36
CA GLY A 377 10.80 -28.96 -53.54
C GLY A 377 11.63 -27.72 -53.18
N ASN A 378 12.90 -27.92 -52.79
CA ASN A 378 13.77 -26.82 -52.34
C ASN A 378 14.16 -25.91 -53.52
N ASN A 379 14.06 -24.60 -53.36
CA ASN A 379 14.40 -23.63 -54.42
C ASN A 379 15.88 -23.26 -54.47
N GLU A 380 16.65 -23.62 -53.44
CA GLU A 380 18.07 -23.30 -53.29
C GLU A 380 18.82 -24.43 -52.56
N THR A 381 20.09 -24.64 -52.93
CA THR A 381 21.00 -25.57 -52.25
C THR A 381 22.44 -25.04 -52.29
N ILE A 382 23.27 -25.48 -51.34
CA ILE A 382 24.64 -24.97 -51.15
C ILE A 382 25.65 -26.12 -51.31
N CYS A 383 26.68 -25.90 -52.13
CA CYS A 383 27.77 -26.84 -52.32
C CYS A 383 28.58 -26.94 -51.01
N GLN A 384 28.59 -28.14 -50.42
CA GLN A 384 29.27 -28.45 -49.17
C GLN A 384 30.74 -28.80 -49.40
N ALA A 385 31.46 -28.97 -48.29
CA ALA A 385 32.90 -29.21 -48.30
C ALA A 385 33.31 -30.54 -48.94
N ASP A 386 32.45 -31.54 -48.78
CA ASP A 386 32.61 -32.92 -49.24
C ASP A 386 32.27 -33.09 -50.73
N GLY A 387 31.93 -32.00 -51.43
CA GLY A 387 31.55 -32.02 -52.85
C GLY A 387 30.08 -32.39 -53.09
N THR A 388 29.27 -32.47 -52.04
CA THR A 388 27.82 -32.73 -52.14
C THR A 388 26.98 -31.47 -51.97
N TRP A 389 25.71 -31.52 -52.36
CA TRP A 389 24.77 -30.41 -52.19
C TRP A 389 24.03 -30.55 -50.86
N SER A 390 23.88 -29.47 -50.10
CA SER A 390 23.33 -29.49 -48.73
C SER A 390 21.94 -30.08 -48.61
N VAL A 391 21.13 -29.91 -49.66
CA VAL A 391 19.80 -30.48 -49.82
C VAL A 391 19.57 -30.78 -51.30
N GLU A 392 18.65 -31.70 -51.60
CA GLU A 392 18.23 -31.97 -52.97
C GLU A 392 17.47 -30.75 -53.53
N LEU A 393 17.90 -30.27 -54.71
CA LEU A 393 17.29 -29.12 -55.37
C LEU A 393 15.99 -29.56 -56.07
N GLY A 394 14.91 -28.83 -55.81
CA GLY A 394 13.58 -29.08 -56.37
C GLY A 394 13.52 -28.92 -57.90
N GLN A 395 12.37 -29.21 -58.49
CA GLN A 395 12.16 -29.21 -59.94
C GLN A 395 11.00 -28.33 -60.39
N CYS A 396 11.04 -27.83 -61.62
CA CYS A 396 9.89 -27.15 -62.22
C CYS A 396 8.94 -28.21 -62.77
N VAL A 397 7.67 -28.17 -62.36
CA VAL A 397 6.63 -29.12 -62.79
C VAL A 397 5.42 -28.36 -63.32
N LEU A 398 4.73 -28.94 -64.31
CA LEU A 398 3.49 -28.41 -64.85
C LEU A 398 2.43 -28.31 -63.74
N ALA A 399 1.80 -27.14 -63.63
CA ALA A 399 0.66 -26.97 -62.74
C ALA A 399 -0.51 -27.87 -63.22
N LYS A 400 -0.94 -28.85 -62.39
CA LYS A 400 -2.12 -29.69 -62.69
C LYS A 400 -3.40 -28.85 -62.58
N ASP A 401 -4.47 -29.16 -63.31
CA ASP A 401 -5.75 -28.43 -63.22
C ASP A 401 -6.27 -28.44 -61.77
N THR A 402 -6.26 -27.29 -61.11
CA THR A 402 -6.18 -27.25 -59.65
C THR A 402 -7.51 -27.01 -58.95
N CYS A 403 -8.49 -26.33 -59.55
CA CYS A 403 -9.74 -26.01 -58.84
C CYS A 403 -10.99 -26.60 -59.52
N ALA A 404 -11.88 -27.17 -58.72
CA ALA A 404 -13.16 -27.69 -59.20
C ALA A 404 -14.05 -26.57 -59.75
N ARG A 405 -14.77 -26.83 -60.85
CA ARG A 405 -15.79 -25.89 -61.36
C ARG A 405 -16.95 -25.84 -60.35
N PHE A 406 -17.44 -24.64 -60.07
CA PHE A 406 -18.68 -24.41 -59.33
C PHE A 406 -19.88 -24.98 -60.11
N ALA A 407 -20.85 -25.52 -59.37
CA ALA A 407 -22.04 -26.18 -59.94
C ALA A 407 -23.09 -25.19 -60.47
N ASP A 408 -23.02 -23.92 -60.08
CA ASP A 408 -23.96 -22.88 -60.48
C ASP A 408 -23.69 -22.40 -61.92
N PRO A 409 -24.67 -22.48 -62.84
CA PRO A 409 -24.50 -22.11 -64.24
C PRO A 409 -24.32 -20.60 -64.48
N VAL A 410 -24.55 -19.75 -63.47
CA VAL A 410 -24.38 -18.30 -63.54
C VAL A 410 -22.91 -17.88 -63.31
N VAL A 411 -22.05 -18.83 -62.92
CA VAL A 411 -20.62 -18.59 -62.70
C VAL A 411 -19.82 -18.77 -64.00
N THR A 412 -19.09 -17.72 -64.35
CA THR A 412 -18.18 -17.66 -65.50
C THR A 412 -16.73 -17.69 -65.04
N TYR A 413 -15.84 -18.19 -65.89
CA TYR A 413 -14.41 -18.32 -65.59
C TYR A 413 -13.60 -17.49 -66.58
N SER A 414 -12.54 -16.84 -66.11
CA SER A 414 -11.65 -16.07 -66.98
C SER A 414 -10.93 -16.95 -68.01
N GLU A 415 -10.71 -18.22 -67.69
CA GLU A 415 -10.00 -19.20 -68.52
C GLU A 415 -10.61 -20.62 -68.32
N ASP A 416 -10.56 -21.47 -69.35
CA ASP A 416 -10.98 -22.88 -69.32
C ASP A 416 -9.96 -23.73 -70.09
N PRO A 417 -9.30 -24.75 -69.49
CA PRO A 417 -9.49 -25.35 -68.16
C PRO A 417 -9.07 -24.45 -66.98
N ILE A 418 -9.62 -24.73 -65.79
CA ILE A 418 -9.37 -23.95 -64.56
C ILE A 418 -7.98 -24.27 -63.98
N ARG A 419 -7.12 -23.25 -63.94
CA ARG A 419 -5.72 -23.32 -63.51
C ARG A 419 -5.50 -22.41 -62.29
N PRO A 420 -4.35 -22.50 -61.59
CA PRO A 420 -4.03 -21.51 -60.56
C PRO A 420 -4.06 -20.10 -61.16
N HIS A 421 -4.62 -19.17 -60.42
CA HIS A 421 -4.93 -17.78 -60.82
C HIS A 421 -6.13 -17.60 -61.78
N THR A 422 -6.80 -18.67 -62.22
CA THR A 422 -8.10 -18.52 -62.90
C THR A 422 -9.10 -17.85 -61.97
N ILE A 423 -9.85 -16.91 -62.52
CA ILE A 423 -10.82 -16.10 -61.78
C ILE A 423 -12.22 -16.61 -62.11
N ALA A 424 -13.01 -16.95 -61.08
CA ALA A 424 -14.43 -17.25 -61.22
C ALA A 424 -15.27 -16.03 -60.80
N LYS A 425 -16.25 -15.66 -61.64
CA LYS A 425 -17.15 -14.52 -61.45
C LYS A 425 -18.59 -14.93 -61.63
N ILE A 426 -19.46 -14.50 -60.73
CA ILE A 426 -20.91 -14.65 -60.91
C ILE A 426 -21.44 -13.50 -61.79
N GLY A 427 -22.22 -13.82 -62.83
CA GLY A 427 -22.72 -12.82 -63.78
C GLY A 427 -24.20 -13.00 -64.07
N GLY A 428 -25.03 -12.01 -63.70
CA GLY A 428 -26.45 -11.96 -64.08
C GLY A 428 -27.47 -12.27 -62.99
N CYS A 429 -27.22 -11.89 -61.73
CA CYS A 429 -28.24 -12.00 -60.68
C CYS A 429 -29.43 -11.04 -60.92
N PRO A 430 -30.69 -11.52 -60.92
CA PRO A 430 -31.85 -10.66 -60.85
C PRO A 430 -32.03 -10.19 -59.38
N ILE A 431 -31.63 -8.95 -59.13
CA ILE A 431 -32.01 -8.09 -57.99
C ILE A 431 -31.20 -8.25 -56.68
N PHE A 432 -30.93 -9.43 -56.11
CA PHE A 432 -30.14 -9.55 -54.84
C PHE A 432 -28.99 -10.58 -54.91
N PHE A 433 -27.83 -10.20 -54.36
CA PHE A 433 -26.59 -10.97 -54.35
C PHE A 433 -26.01 -11.04 -52.92
N VAL A 434 -25.61 -12.24 -52.48
CA VAL A 434 -25.00 -12.46 -51.16
C VAL A 434 -23.70 -13.25 -51.31
N GLY A 435 -22.58 -12.66 -50.86
CA GLY A 435 -21.26 -13.31 -50.81
C GLY A 435 -20.19 -12.59 -51.62
N GLN A 436 -19.11 -13.30 -52.02
CA GLN A 436 -18.04 -12.74 -52.83
C GLN A 436 -18.32 -12.82 -54.34
N HIS A 437 -18.19 -11.69 -55.03
CA HIS A 437 -18.51 -11.55 -56.45
C HIS A 437 -17.48 -12.23 -57.38
N GLU A 438 -16.26 -12.41 -56.87
CA GLU A 438 -15.12 -12.90 -57.63
C GLU A 438 -14.19 -13.67 -56.70
N VAL A 439 -13.77 -14.87 -57.10
CA VAL A 439 -12.80 -15.69 -56.36
C VAL A 439 -11.72 -16.19 -57.30
N THR A 440 -10.50 -16.36 -56.79
CA THR A 440 -9.33 -16.75 -57.58
C THR A 440 -8.85 -18.14 -57.18
N CYS A 441 -8.60 -19.01 -58.15
CA CYS A 441 -8.05 -20.34 -57.89
C CYS A 441 -6.62 -20.21 -57.34
N GLN A 442 -6.36 -20.75 -56.15
CA GLN A 442 -5.03 -20.71 -55.54
C GLN A 442 -4.14 -21.84 -56.07
N THR A 443 -2.83 -21.69 -55.89
CA THR A 443 -1.84 -22.71 -56.25
C THR A 443 -1.98 -24.01 -55.43
N SER A 444 -2.74 -23.98 -54.33
CA SER A 444 -3.12 -25.15 -53.51
C SER A 444 -4.21 -26.02 -54.14
N GLY A 445 -4.89 -25.56 -55.19
CA GLY A 445 -6.07 -26.22 -55.75
C GLY A 445 -7.36 -26.05 -54.97
N THR A 446 -7.43 -24.95 -54.24
CA THR A 446 -8.66 -24.47 -53.62
C THR A 446 -8.94 -23.05 -54.11
N TRP A 447 -10.21 -22.66 -54.15
CA TRP A 447 -10.57 -21.27 -54.40
C TRP A 447 -10.16 -20.39 -53.23
N SER A 448 -9.82 -19.13 -53.50
CA SER A 448 -9.39 -18.16 -52.48
C SER A 448 -10.44 -17.90 -51.42
N ASP A 449 -11.71 -18.07 -51.79
CA ASP A 449 -12.87 -17.98 -50.91
C ASP A 449 -14.05 -18.73 -51.55
N ASN A 450 -15.19 -18.79 -50.86
CA ASN A 450 -16.44 -19.26 -51.42
C ASN A 450 -17.09 -18.17 -52.29
N ILE A 451 -17.44 -18.51 -53.53
CA ILE A 451 -18.18 -17.60 -54.40
C ILE A 451 -19.61 -17.42 -53.88
N GLY A 452 -20.12 -16.19 -53.93
CA GLY A 452 -21.49 -15.87 -53.52
C GLY A 452 -22.56 -16.46 -54.43
N HIS A 453 -23.83 -16.35 -54.04
CA HIS A 453 -24.98 -16.85 -54.80
C HIS A 453 -26.07 -15.77 -54.95
N CYS A 454 -26.96 -15.95 -55.93
CA CYS A 454 -28.12 -15.08 -56.14
C CYS A 454 -29.33 -15.61 -55.32
N ILE A 455 -30.18 -14.71 -54.80
CA ILE A 455 -31.39 -15.05 -54.04
C ILE A 455 -32.63 -14.48 -54.75
N ASP A 456 -33.71 -15.27 -54.83
CA ASP A 456 -34.99 -14.86 -55.41
C ASP A 456 -35.86 -14.14 -54.35
N PRO A 457 -36.48 -12.97 -54.64
CA PRO A 457 -37.28 -12.21 -53.67
C PRO A 457 -38.49 -12.95 -53.05
N ASP A 458 -38.97 -14.06 -53.61
CA ASP A 458 -40.12 -14.81 -53.08
C ASP A 458 -39.78 -15.76 -51.90
N ASP A 459 -38.50 -15.90 -51.52
CA ASP A 459 -38.06 -16.85 -50.47
C ASP A 459 -38.00 -16.25 -49.05
N PHE A 460 -38.37 -14.99 -48.86
CA PHE A 460 -38.52 -14.39 -47.52
C PHE A 460 -39.85 -14.79 -46.88
N SER A 461 -40.00 -16.07 -46.52
CA SER A 461 -40.99 -16.46 -45.52
C SER A 461 -40.47 -16.13 -44.13
N TYR A 462 -41.25 -15.30 -43.42
CA TYR A 462 -41.00 -14.80 -42.08
C TYR A 462 -41.21 -15.95 -41.08
N ASP A 463 -40.15 -16.42 -40.41
CA ASP A 463 -40.28 -17.25 -39.21
C ASP A 463 -39.76 -16.45 -38.00
N PRO A 464 -40.66 -15.94 -37.12
CA PRO A 464 -40.29 -15.13 -35.98
C PRO A 464 -40.19 -16.00 -34.73
N ASP A 465 -39.14 -16.81 -34.60
CA ASP A 465 -38.75 -17.41 -33.32
C ASP A 465 -37.35 -18.04 -33.44
N TYR A 466 -36.27 -17.26 -33.29
CA TYR A 466 -34.99 -17.78 -32.80
C TYR A 466 -34.02 -16.66 -32.37
N ASP A 467 -34.39 -15.89 -31.34
CA ASP A 467 -33.40 -15.26 -30.46
C ASP A 467 -33.15 -16.22 -29.27
N ALA A 468 -32.09 -17.02 -29.34
CA ALA A 468 -31.46 -17.61 -28.16
C ALA A 468 -30.07 -18.18 -28.49
N GLU A 469 -29.06 -17.63 -27.80
CA GLU A 469 -27.70 -18.14 -27.58
C GLU A 469 -26.74 -18.07 -28.79
N GLY A 470 -25.55 -17.47 -28.71
CA GLY A 470 -24.65 -17.38 -27.56
C GLY A 470 -23.32 -18.05 -27.94
N SER A 471 -22.29 -17.23 -28.20
CA SER A 471 -20.86 -17.48 -27.97
C SER A 471 -20.24 -18.84 -28.34
N GLY A 472 -19.26 -18.84 -29.25
CA GLY A 472 -18.36 -19.99 -29.41
C GLY A 472 -17.25 -19.84 -30.44
N LEU A 473 -16.13 -19.27 -29.99
CA LEU A 473 -14.75 -19.28 -30.53
C LEU A 473 -14.39 -18.34 -31.70
#